data_AF-A0A6F8TH77-F1
#
_entry.id   AF-A0A6F8TH77-F1
#
_cell.length_a   1.000
_cell.length_b   1.000
_cell.length_c   1.000
_cell.angle_alpha   90.00
_cell.angle_beta   90.00
_cell.angle_gamma   90.00
#
_symmetry.space_group_name_H-M   'P 1'
#
loop_
_entity.id
_entity.type
_entity.pdbx_description
1 polymer ?
#
loop_
_entity_poly.entity_id
_entity_poly.type
_entity_poly.pdbx_seq_one_letter_code
_entity_poly.pdbx_strand_id
1 'polypeptide(L)'
;MEIDEELTLKKIQIFLAFMRCGNLSKTAAEMQLSNVSVHKALHSLESALRCPLFKNEGRNLIPLKSAYVFEERAQKIVQDIFITVNKTREAAGFAAKVLHLGSLYSLTVNTIPNVISGLKLRRSELDIQLLLSSNQDLVKKLKATELDAIIVALNETTQDDDFEILPMFSDDIFLAVNKDSKYAEFKDIDLSLLKEETF
;
A
#
# COMPACT_ATOMS: atom_id res chain seq x y z
N MET A 1 -12.65 -29.73 10.81
CA MET A 1 -12.60 -29.26 9.41
C MET A 1 -11.14 -29.06 9.10
N GLU A 2 -10.57 -29.93 8.27
CA GLU A 2 -9.17 -29.81 7.83
C GLU A 2 -9.09 -28.85 6.65
N ILE A 3 -8.00 -28.09 6.60
CA ILE A 3 -7.69 -27.22 5.46
C ILE A 3 -7.20 -28.13 4.34
N ASP A 4 -7.78 -28.00 3.15
CA ASP A 4 -7.35 -28.73 1.96
C ASP A 4 -5.87 -28.44 1.66
N GLU A 5 -5.06 -29.48 1.41
CA GLU A 5 -3.61 -29.35 1.19
C GLU A 5 -3.28 -28.48 -0.03
N GLU A 6 -4.19 -28.40 -0.99
CA GLU A 6 -4.04 -27.55 -2.15
C GLU A 6 -4.30 -26.06 -1.83
N LEU A 7 -4.88 -25.71 -0.67
CA LEU A 7 -5.03 -24.32 -0.21
C LEU A 7 -3.71 -23.79 0.38
N THR A 8 -2.79 -23.39 -0.49
CA THR A 8 -1.46 -22.90 -0.09
C THR A 8 -1.36 -21.38 -0.11
N LEU A 9 -0.54 -20.82 0.79
CA LEU A 9 -0.26 -19.38 0.85
C LEU A 9 0.26 -18.83 -0.49
N LYS A 10 1.08 -19.60 -1.21
CA LYS A 10 1.59 -19.19 -2.52
C LYS A 10 0.48 -19.01 -3.55
N LYS A 11 -0.54 -19.89 -3.54
CA LYS A 11 -1.70 -19.75 -4.45
C LYS A 11 -2.58 -18.58 -4.07
N ILE A 12 -2.75 -18.32 -2.77
CA ILE A 12 -3.44 -17.11 -2.27
C ILE A 12 -2.72 -15.84 -2.76
N GLN A 13 -1.38 -15.79 -2.68
CA GLN A 13 -0.61 -14.67 -3.20
C GLN A 13 -0.76 -14.49 -4.71
N ILE A 14 -0.73 -15.57 -5.49
CA ILE A 14 -0.96 -15.54 -6.94
C ILE A 14 -2.37 -15.04 -7.27
N PHE A 15 -3.37 -15.48 -6.51
CA PHE A 15 -4.75 -15.01 -6.62
C PHE A 15 -4.87 -13.50 -6.36
N LEU A 16 -4.30 -13.00 -5.26
CA LEU A 16 -4.30 -11.57 -4.95
C LEU A 16 -3.58 -10.74 -6.02
N ALA A 17 -2.46 -11.24 -6.56
CA ALA A 17 -1.77 -10.60 -7.68
C ALA A 17 -2.66 -10.56 -8.93
N PHE A 18 -3.39 -11.63 -9.23
CA PHE A 18 -4.35 -11.64 -10.33
C PHE A 18 -5.46 -10.62 -10.14
N MET A 19 -6.03 -10.51 -8.94
CA MET A 19 -7.08 -9.52 -8.64
C MET A 19 -6.60 -8.07 -8.85
N ARG A 20 -5.34 -7.76 -8.48
CA ARG A 20 -4.73 -6.44 -8.77
C ARG A 20 -4.44 -6.21 -10.25
N CYS A 21 -3.85 -7.20 -10.94
CA CYS A 21 -3.37 -7.07 -12.31
C CYS A 21 -4.47 -7.19 -13.39
N GLY A 22 -5.54 -7.93 -13.09
CA GLY A 22 -6.69 -8.17 -13.96
C GLY A 22 -6.44 -9.07 -15.18
N ASN A 23 -5.22 -9.60 -15.38
CA ASN A 23 -4.93 -10.54 -16.46
C ASN A 23 -3.74 -11.45 -16.14
N LEU A 24 -3.75 -12.63 -16.77
CA LEU A 24 -2.75 -13.68 -16.53
C LEU A 24 -1.33 -13.24 -16.87
N SER A 25 -1.12 -12.54 -17.99
CA SER A 25 0.21 -12.13 -18.45
C SER A 25 0.90 -11.14 -17.50
N LYS A 26 0.18 -10.13 -17.01
CA LYS A 26 0.72 -9.18 -16.02
C LYS A 26 1.00 -9.87 -14.69
N THR A 27 0.09 -10.74 -14.25
CA THR A 27 0.26 -11.52 -13.01
C THR A 27 1.48 -12.43 -13.08
N ALA A 28 1.67 -13.11 -14.21
CA ALA A 28 2.81 -13.98 -14.46
C ALA A 28 4.13 -13.20 -14.44
N ALA A 29 4.17 -12.01 -15.05
CA ALA A 29 5.33 -11.13 -15.00
C ALA A 29 5.64 -10.65 -13.57
N GLU A 30 4.64 -10.18 -12.83
CA GLU A 30 4.79 -9.72 -11.44
C GLU A 30 5.30 -10.83 -10.51
N MET A 31 4.75 -12.04 -10.68
CA MET A 31 5.08 -13.19 -9.83
C MET A 31 6.31 -13.98 -10.31
N GLN A 32 6.92 -13.59 -11.44
CA GLN A 32 8.02 -14.31 -12.11
C GLN A 32 7.67 -15.78 -12.41
N LEU A 33 6.47 -16.00 -12.94
CA LEU A 33 5.92 -17.31 -13.30
C LEU A 33 5.52 -17.37 -14.78
N SER A 34 5.19 -18.56 -15.28
CA SER A 34 4.55 -18.70 -16.59
C SER A 34 3.03 -18.50 -16.49
N ASN A 35 2.39 -18.08 -17.59
CA ASN A 35 0.92 -17.99 -17.66
C ASN A 35 0.23 -19.33 -17.32
N VAL A 36 0.82 -20.45 -17.73
CA VAL A 36 0.30 -21.80 -17.43
C VAL A 36 0.37 -22.09 -15.92
N SER A 37 1.48 -21.71 -15.27
CA SER A 37 1.66 -21.87 -13.82
C SER A 37 0.64 -21.04 -13.04
N VAL A 38 0.41 -19.78 -13.44
CA VAL A 38 -0.59 -18.91 -12.80
C VAL A 38 -1.99 -19.50 -12.98
N HIS A 39 -2.37 -19.88 -14.21
CA HIS A 39 -3.68 -20.47 -14.47
C HIS A 39 -3.91 -21.76 -13.66
N LYS A 40 -2.92 -22.66 -13.61
CA LYS A 40 -3.00 -23.89 -12.81
C LYS A 40 -3.13 -23.60 -11.31
N ALA A 41 -2.42 -22.59 -10.80
CA ALA A 41 -2.50 -22.17 -9.40
C ALA A 41 -3.90 -21.65 -9.04
N LEU A 42 -4.48 -20.79 -9.89
CA LEU A 42 -5.84 -20.27 -9.70
C LEU A 42 -6.89 -21.39 -9.75
N HIS A 43 -6.79 -22.30 -10.73
CA HIS A 43 -7.75 -23.39 -10.86
C HIS A 43 -7.68 -24.40 -9.70
N SER A 44 -6.46 -24.70 -9.24
CA SER A 44 -6.25 -25.56 -8.07
C SER A 44 -6.78 -24.90 -6.80
N LEU A 45 -6.66 -23.57 -6.67
CA LEU A 45 -7.24 -22.81 -5.57
C LEU A 45 -8.78 -22.87 -5.57
N GLU A 46 -9.43 -22.71 -6.73
CA GLU A 46 -10.89 -22.90 -6.87
C GLU A 46 -11.32 -24.31 -6.45
N SER A 47 -10.53 -25.32 -6.81
CA SER A 47 -10.78 -26.72 -6.45
C SER A 47 -10.68 -26.94 -4.93
N ALA A 48 -9.64 -26.41 -4.30
CA ALA A 48 -9.44 -26.48 -2.85
C ALA A 48 -10.56 -25.77 -2.07
N LEU A 49 -11.02 -24.62 -2.58
CA LEU A 49 -12.15 -23.88 -2.02
C LEU A 49 -13.51 -24.51 -2.33
N ARG A 50 -13.56 -25.45 -3.28
CA ARG A 50 -14.79 -26.04 -3.84
C ARG A 50 -15.78 -24.96 -4.30
N CYS A 51 -15.24 -23.85 -4.80
CA CYS A 51 -15.99 -22.66 -5.17
C CYS A 51 -15.35 -22.00 -6.39
N PRO A 52 -16.11 -21.72 -7.46
CA PRO A 52 -15.58 -20.98 -8.59
C PRO A 52 -15.30 -19.54 -8.16
N LEU A 53 -14.11 -19.05 -8.47
CA LEU A 53 -13.69 -17.66 -8.29
C LEU A 53 -13.70 -16.91 -9.63
N PHE A 54 -13.58 -17.61 -10.75
CA PHE A 54 -13.46 -17.01 -12.06
C PHE A 54 -14.41 -17.66 -13.08
N LYS A 55 -14.70 -16.92 -14.15
CA LYS A 55 -15.33 -17.45 -15.36
C LYS A 55 -14.50 -17.10 -16.59
N ASN A 56 -14.53 -17.98 -17.58
CA ASN A 56 -13.94 -17.68 -18.88
C ASN A 56 -14.91 -16.86 -19.73
N GLU A 57 -14.45 -15.73 -20.23
CA GLU A 57 -15.15 -14.89 -21.21
C GLU A 57 -14.23 -14.71 -22.43
N GLY A 58 -14.39 -15.60 -23.41
CA GLY A 58 -13.47 -15.72 -24.53
C GLY A 58 -12.07 -16.13 -24.07
N ARG A 59 -11.10 -15.22 -24.24
CA ARG A 59 -9.70 -15.41 -23.80
C ARG A 59 -9.42 -14.81 -22.43
N ASN A 60 -10.40 -14.15 -21.82
CA ASN A 60 -10.23 -13.43 -20.57
C ASN A 60 -10.77 -14.26 -19.41
N LEU A 61 -10.07 -14.22 -18.29
CA LEU A 61 -10.49 -14.80 -17.03
C LEU A 61 -11.09 -13.68 -16.19
N ILE A 62 -12.38 -13.74 -15.90
CA ILE A 62 -13.13 -12.66 -15.24
C ILE A 62 -13.49 -13.08 -13.81
N PRO A 63 -13.15 -12.26 -12.78
CA PRO A 63 -13.53 -12.53 -11.40
C PRO A 63 -15.05 -12.59 -11.20
N LEU A 64 -15.49 -13.53 -10.36
CA LEU A 64 -16.85 -13.65 -9.88
C LEU A 64 -17.02 -12.94 -8.53
N LYS A 65 -18.26 -12.78 -8.06
CA LYS A 65 -18.55 -12.20 -6.72
C LYS A 65 -17.82 -12.93 -5.59
N SER A 66 -17.69 -14.25 -5.71
CA SER A 66 -16.93 -15.11 -4.80
C SER A 66 -15.44 -14.74 -4.72
N ALA A 67 -14.82 -14.32 -5.82
CA ALA A 67 -13.43 -13.85 -5.80
C ALA A 67 -13.27 -12.61 -4.93
N TYR A 68 -14.15 -11.62 -5.04
CA TYR A 68 -14.06 -10.41 -4.22
C TYR A 68 -14.28 -10.68 -2.73
N VAL A 69 -15.19 -11.60 -2.39
CA VAL A 69 -15.38 -12.05 -1.00
C VAL A 69 -14.11 -12.75 -0.48
N PHE A 70 -13.50 -13.60 -1.31
CA PHE A 70 -12.28 -14.28 -0.95
C PHE A 70 -11.09 -13.32 -0.86
N GLU A 71 -10.99 -12.33 -1.74
CA GLU A 71 -9.95 -11.30 -1.76
C GLU A 71 -9.85 -10.54 -0.44
N GLU A 72 -10.97 -10.01 0.06
CA GLU A 72 -11.01 -9.27 1.33
C GLU A 72 -10.42 -10.09 2.49
N ARG A 73 -10.75 -11.39 2.54
CA ARG A 73 -10.27 -12.30 3.60
C ARG A 73 -8.85 -12.78 3.37
N ALA A 74 -8.50 -13.06 2.12
CA ALA A 74 -7.18 -13.50 1.71
C ALA A 74 -6.11 -12.44 2.01
N GLN A 75 -6.41 -11.16 1.80
CA GLN A 75 -5.51 -10.05 2.16
C GLN A 75 -5.19 -10.07 3.66
N LYS A 76 -6.22 -10.17 4.51
CA LYS A 76 -6.07 -10.25 5.97
C LYS A 76 -5.26 -11.48 6.41
N ILE A 77 -5.52 -12.65 5.82
CA ILE A 77 -4.75 -13.89 6.11
C ILE A 77 -3.27 -13.72 5.78
N VAL A 78 -2.95 -13.16 4.61
CA VAL A 78 -1.56 -12.94 4.19
C VAL A 78 -0.87 -11.96 5.13
N GLN A 79 -1.55 -10.89 5.53
CA GLN A 79 -1.07 -9.91 6.50
C GLN A 79 -0.80 -10.55 7.87
N ASP A 80 -1.73 -11.35 8.39
CA ASP A 80 -1.58 -12.04 9.67
C ASP A 80 -0.40 -13.01 9.67
N ILE A 81 -0.14 -13.70 8.56
CA ILE A 81 1.04 -14.55 8.41
C ILE A 81 2.32 -13.72 8.47
N PHE A 82 2.40 -12.58 7.79
CA PHE A 82 3.55 -11.68 7.89
C PHE A 82 3.78 -11.24 9.33
N ILE A 83 2.73 -10.78 10.02
CA ILE A 83 2.79 -10.38 11.43
C ILE A 83 3.26 -11.54 12.31
N THR A 84 2.75 -12.74 12.08
CA THR A 84 3.09 -13.95 12.85
C THR A 84 4.56 -14.33 12.69
N VAL A 85 5.06 -14.40 11.46
CA VAL A 85 6.49 -14.66 11.18
C VAL A 85 7.35 -13.60 11.85
N ASN A 86 6.95 -12.33 11.74
CA ASN A 86 7.64 -11.20 12.32
C ASN A 86 7.72 -11.27 13.85
N LYS A 87 6.60 -11.53 14.54
CA LYS A 87 6.57 -11.67 16.00
C LYS A 87 7.36 -12.89 16.47
N THR A 88 7.35 -13.98 15.70
CA THR A 88 8.09 -15.21 15.99
C THR A 88 9.60 -14.96 15.92
N ARG A 89 10.08 -14.27 14.88
CA ARG A 89 11.49 -13.89 14.73
C ARG A 89 11.97 -12.97 15.86
N GLU A 90 11.14 -12.01 16.23
CA GLU A 90 11.41 -11.09 17.33
C GLU A 90 11.52 -11.83 18.68
N ALA A 91 10.59 -12.74 18.97
CA ALA A 91 10.65 -13.59 20.16
C ALA A 91 11.89 -14.50 20.18
N ALA A 92 12.40 -14.89 19.00
CA ALA A 92 13.64 -15.65 18.85
C ALA A 92 14.92 -14.78 18.85
N GLY A 93 14.81 -13.47 19.12
CA GLY A 93 15.97 -12.57 19.22
C GLY A 93 16.54 -12.10 17.90
N PHE A 94 15.89 -12.39 16.76
CA PHE A 94 16.26 -11.86 15.46
C PHE A 94 15.64 -10.47 15.27
N ALA A 95 16.28 -9.43 15.82
CA ALA A 95 15.82 -8.05 15.67
C ALA A 95 16.70 -7.23 14.70
N ALA A 96 16.12 -6.98 13.51
CA ALA A 96 16.19 -5.77 12.70
C ALA A 96 15.14 -5.95 11.59
N LYS A 97 13.88 -5.55 11.85
CA LYS A 97 12.86 -5.52 10.80
C LYS A 97 13.10 -4.28 9.97
N VAL A 98 13.18 -4.44 8.66
CA VAL A 98 13.12 -3.30 7.75
C VAL A 98 11.72 -2.70 7.90
N LEU A 99 11.62 -1.42 8.22
CA LEU A 99 10.40 -0.63 8.16
C LEU A 99 10.36 0.08 6.81
N HIS A 100 9.43 -0.30 5.94
CA HIS A 100 9.18 0.38 4.68
C HIS A 100 8.23 1.55 4.93
N LEU A 101 8.79 2.76 5.00
CA LEU A 101 8.07 4.00 5.29
C LEU A 101 7.85 4.79 4.01
N GLY A 102 6.60 5.13 3.71
CA GLY A 102 6.23 6.07 2.66
C GLY A 102 6.15 7.51 3.18
N SER A 103 6.59 8.49 2.39
CA SER A 103 6.38 9.90 2.73
C SER A 103 6.21 10.80 1.50
N LEU A 104 5.46 11.90 1.67
CA LEU A 104 5.52 13.02 0.74
C LEU A 104 6.90 13.69 0.75
N TYR A 105 7.31 14.25 -0.39
CA TYR A 105 8.57 14.98 -0.53
C TYR A 105 8.65 16.21 0.39
N SER A 106 7.54 16.94 0.55
CA SER A 106 7.48 18.17 1.37
C SER A 106 7.82 17.94 2.85
N LEU A 107 7.68 16.71 3.34
CA LEU A 107 7.90 16.36 4.75
C LEU A 107 9.35 16.00 5.07
N THR A 108 10.22 15.95 4.06
CA THR A 108 11.62 15.49 4.20
C THR A 108 12.52 16.50 4.92
N VAL A 109 12.12 17.77 5.02
CA VAL A 109 12.94 18.82 5.63
C VAL A 109 12.93 18.75 7.16
N ASN A 110 11.79 18.39 7.76
CA ASN A 110 11.62 18.46 9.22
C ASN A 110 10.98 17.19 9.79
N THR A 111 9.76 16.88 9.36
CA THR A 111 8.95 15.79 9.93
C THR A 111 9.64 14.43 9.83
N ILE A 112 10.09 14.04 8.63
CA ILE A 112 10.68 12.71 8.41
C ILE A 112 12.00 12.52 9.17
N PRO A 113 12.97 13.46 9.14
CA PRO A 113 14.16 13.38 9.97
C PRO A 113 13.86 13.18 11.46
N ASN A 114 12.88 13.91 12.01
CA ASN A 114 12.51 13.80 13.43
C ASN A 114 11.89 12.45 13.75
N VAL A 115 11.01 11.94 12.89
CA VAL A 115 10.39 10.61 13.04
C VAL A 115 11.46 9.52 12.98
N ILE A 116 12.32 9.54 11.96
CA ILE A 116 13.40 8.54 11.78
C ILE A 116 14.36 8.58 12.96
N SER A 117 14.79 9.77 13.40
CA SER A 117 15.69 9.93 14.54
C SER A 117 15.07 9.38 15.83
N GLY A 118 13.80 9.71 16.10
CA GLY A 118 13.06 9.20 17.25
C GLY A 118 12.91 7.67 17.24
N LEU A 119 12.66 7.07 16.07
CA LEU A 119 12.60 5.62 15.90
C LEU A 119 13.96 4.96 16.15
N LYS A 120 15.02 5.47 15.53
CA LYS A 120 16.39 4.95 15.68
C LYS A 120 16.90 5.05 17.13
N LEU A 121 16.50 6.08 17.88
CA LEU A 121 16.87 6.22 19.28
C LEU A 121 16.18 5.19 20.18
N ARG A 122 14.95 4.76 19.84
CA ARG A 122 14.20 3.74 20.58
C ARG A 122 14.50 2.31 20.12
N ARG A 123 14.89 2.15 18.84
CA ARG A 123 15.14 0.87 18.15
C ARG A 123 16.34 1.05 17.21
N SER A 124 17.55 1.00 17.74
CA SER A 124 18.79 1.26 17.00
C SER A 124 19.02 0.28 15.83
N GLU A 125 18.53 -0.94 15.99
CA GLU A 125 18.62 -2.05 15.05
C GLU A 125 17.58 -1.98 13.93
N LEU A 126 16.56 -1.12 14.03
CA LEU A 126 15.52 -0.99 13.01
C LEU A 126 16.12 -0.40 11.73
N ASP A 127 16.12 -1.14 10.62
CA ASP A 127 16.44 -0.56 9.32
C ASP A 127 15.21 0.16 8.76
N ILE A 128 15.37 1.35 8.19
CA ILE A 128 14.24 2.16 7.70
C ILE A 128 14.48 2.43 6.23
N GLN A 129 13.62 1.87 5.38
CA GLN A 129 13.61 2.12 3.95
C GLN A 129 12.53 3.16 3.63
N LEU A 130 12.97 4.36 3.24
CA LEU A 130 12.09 5.48 2.93
C LEU A 130 11.78 5.50 1.43
N LEU A 131 10.49 5.46 1.08
CA LEU A 131 9.98 5.71 -0.27
C LEU A 131 9.30 7.08 -0.33
N LEU A 132 9.73 7.93 -1.26
CA LEU A 132 9.09 9.21 -1.52
C LEU A 132 8.19 9.12 -2.75
N SER A 133 6.92 9.50 -2.62
CA SER A 133 5.97 9.50 -3.73
C SER A 133 4.79 10.43 -3.49
N SER A 134 3.83 10.44 -4.41
CA SER A 134 2.57 11.18 -4.28
C SER A 134 1.61 10.51 -3.30
N ASN A 135 0.66 11.26 -2.74
CA ASN A 135 -0.31 10.73 -1.78
C ASN A 135 -1.07 9.51 -2.33
N GLN A 136 -1.55 9.60 -3.57
CA GLN A 136 -2.30 8.53 -4.23
C GLN A 136 -1.47 7.25 -4.42
N ASP A 137 -0.21 7.38 -4.80
CA ASP A 137 0.67 6.22 -5.00
C ASP A 137 1.03 5.56 -3.67
N LEU A 138 1.34 6.35 -2.64
CA LEU A 138 1.63 5.86 -1.30
C LEU A 138 0.45 5.08 -0.71
N VAL A 139 -0.78 5.60 -0.85
CA VAL A 139 -2.01 4.89 -0.44
C VAL A 139 -2.14 3.56 -1.17
N LYS A 140 -1.94 3.52 -2.50
CA LYS A 140 -2.02 2.28 -3.28
C LYS A 140 -0.99 1.25 -2.80
N LYS A 141 0.24 1.69 -2.54
CA LYS A 141 1.33 0.83 -2.06
C LYS A 141 1.09 0.33 -0.64
N LEU A 142 0.48 1.14 0.23
CA LEU A 142 0.03 0.70 1.55
C LEU A 142 -1.04 -0.40 1.44
N LYS A 143 -2.08 -0.21 0.61
CA LYS A 143 -3.09 -1.27 0.37
C LYS A 143 -2.49 -2.54 -0.22
N ALA A 144 -1.51 -2.40 -1.10
CA ALA A 144 -0.80 -3.52 -1.69
C ALA A 144 0.21 -4.19 -0.74
N THR A 145 0.33 -3.70 0.51
CA THR A 145 1.29 -4.18 1.53
C THR A 145 2.76 -4.06 1.11
N GLU A 146 3.06 -3.14 0.19
CA GLU A 146 4.43 -2.79 -0.21
C GLU A 146 5.10 -1.84 0.79
N LEU A 147 4.29 -1.10 1.56
CA LEU A 147 4.72 -0.19 2.62
C LEU A 147 4.07 -0.62 3.93
N ASP A 148 4.79 -0.43 5.04
CA ASP A 148 4.30 -0.73 6.39
C ASP A 148 3.52 0.46 6.99
N ALA A 149 3.93 1.68 6.63
CA ALA A 149 3.29 2.92 7.06
C ALA A 149 3.54 4.04 6.03
N ILE A 150 2.66 5.03 6.00
CA ILE A 150 2.82 6.23 5.18
C ILE A 150 2.58 7.50 6.01
N ILE A 151 3.36 8.55 5.72
CA ILE A 151 3.17 9.88 6.30
C ILE A 151 2.75 10.81 5.16
N VAL A 152 1.48 11.18 5.18
CA VAL A 152 0.82 11.88 4.08
C VAL A 152 -0.17 12.94 4.58
N ALA A 153 -0.66 13.77 3.66
CA ALA A 153 -1.77 14.67 3.93
C ALA A 153 -3.08 13.87 4.01
N LEU A 154 -3.86 14.12 5.07
CA LEU A 154 -5.18 13.50 5.25
C LEU A 154 -6.20 14.19 4.34
N ASN A 155 -6.81 13.41 3.46
CA ASN A 155 -7.82 13.85 2.49
C ASN A 155 -8.73 12.67 2.10
N GLU A 156 -9.59 12.86 1.09
CA GLU A 156 -10.49 11.81 0.59
C GLU A 156 -9.76 10.52 0.18
N THR A 157 -8.52 10.60 -0.32
CA THR A 157 -7.76 9.40 -0.74
C THR A 157 -7.27 8.56 0.44
N THR A 158 -7.21 9.14 1.63
CA THR A 158 -6.82 8.44 2.87
C THR A 158 -8.01 7.95 3.69
N GLN A 159 -9.24 8.32 3.31
CA GLN A 159 -10.45 7.85 3.97
C GLN A 159 -10.77 6.43 3.52
N ASP A 160 -10.29 5.47 4.30
CA ASP A 160 -10.54 4.04 4.10
C ASP A 160 -10.69 3.34 5.45
N ASP A 161 -11.72 2.51 5.60
CA ASP A 161 -12.01 1.80 6.85
C ASP A 161 -10.94 0.74 7.18
N ASP A 162 -10.15 0.30 6.20
CA ASP A 162 -9.04 -0.62 6.41
C ASP A 162 -7.77 0.09 6.94
N PHE A 163 -7.77 1.43 7.06
CA PHE A 163 -6.63 2.19 7.53
C PHE A 163 -6.78 2.69 8.97
N GLU A 164 -5.73 2.50 9.76
CA GLU A 164 -5.56 3.23 11.01
C GLU A 164 -4.92 4.59 10.72
N ILE A 165 -5.61 5.67 11.09
CA ILE A 165 -5.19 7.04 10.79
C ILE A 165 -4.78 7.74 12.09
N LEU A 166 -3.55 8.25 12.13
CA LEU A 166 -3.02 9.04 13.24
C LEU A 166 -2.70 10.46 12.81
N PRO A 167 -3.52 11.47 13.17
CA PRO A 167 -3.21 12.87 12.91
C PRO A 167 -1.94 13.30 13.66
N MET A 168 -0.94 13.82 12.93
CA MET A 168 0.35 14.21 13.52
C MET A 168 0.42 15.71 13.84
N PHE A 169 0.03 16.55 12.89
CA PHE A 169 0.02 18.01 12.99
C PHE A 169 -0.87 18.59 11.88
N SER A 170 -1.16 19.89 11.98
CA SER A 170 -1.75 20.68 10.91
C SER A 170 -0.66 21.50 10.22
N ASP A 171 -0.71 21.58 8.91
CA ASP A 171 0.25 22.33 8.08
C ASP A 171 -0.49 23.46 7.37
N ASP A 172 0.06 24.66 7.45
CA ASP A 172 -0.52 25.86 6.84
C ASP A 172 0.02 26.03 5.42
N ILE A 173 -0.89 26.26 4.46
CA ILE A 173 -0.51 26.50 3.07
C ILE A 173 -0.30 28.00 2.87
N PHE A 174 0.89 28.37 2.41
CA PHE A 174 1.25 29.75 2.12
C PHE A 174 1.38 30.00 0.61
N LEU A 175 1.06 31.23 0.20
CA LEU A 175 1.34 31.70 -1.15
C LEU A 175 2.79 32.21 -1.22
N ALA A 176 3.60 31.60 -2.08
CA ALA A 176 4.93 32.12 -2.41
C ALA A 176 4.84 33.04 -3.63
N VAL A 177 5.26 34.29 -3.47
CA VAL A 177 5.33 35.28 -4.57
C VAL A 177 6.73 35.84 -4.71
N ASN A 178 7.02 36.41 -5.88
CA ASN A 178 8.21 37.24 -6.04
C ASN A 178 8.15 38.41 -5.04
N LYS A 179 9.31 38.77 -4.45
CA LYS A 179 9.43 39.88 -3.50
C LYS A 179 8.90 41.23 -4.03
N ASP A 180 8.91 41.43 -5.35
CA ASP A 180 8.48 42.64 -6.02
C ASP A 180 7.00 42.55 -6.49
N SER A 181 6.30 41.47 -6.13
CA SER A 181 4.87 41.28 -6.42
C SER A 181 3.99 42.22 -5.60
N LYS A 182 2.89 42.69 -6.20
CA LYS A 182 1.82 43.42 -5.49
C LYS A 182 1.26 42.68 -4.28
N TYR A 183 1.42 41.35 -4.22
CA TYR A 183 0.92 40.51 -3.14
C TYR A 183 1.94 40.26 -2.02
N ALA A 184 3.17 40.75 -2.14
CA ALA A 184 4.26 40.42 -1.19
C ALA A 184 4.00 40.93 0.24
N GLU A 185 3.23 42.00 0.41
CA GLU A 185 2.92 42.56 1.73
C GLU A 185 1.62 41.99 2.34
N PHE A 186 0.91 41.14 1.61
CA PHE A 186 -0.36 40.58 2.06
C PHE A 186 -0.08 39.45 3.05
N LYS A 187 -0.64 39.55 4.26
CA LYS A 187 -0.55 38.48 5.28
C LYS A 187 -1.48 37.32 4.95
N ASP A 188 -2.62 37.62 4.34
CA ASP A 188 -3.64 36.69 3.91
C ASP A 188 -4.11 37.11 2.52
N ILE A 189 -4.49 36.15 1.67
CA ILE A 189 -4.94 36.41 0.31
C ILE A 189 -6.12 35.53 -0.07
N ASP A 190 -7.13 36.15 -0.67
CA ASP A 190 -8.23 35.43 -1.31
C ASP A 190 -7.75 34.88 -2.66
N LEU A 191 -7.76 33.56 -2.83
CA LEU A 191 -7.31 32.89 -4.04
C LEU A 191 -8.07 33.34 -5.30
N SER A 192 -9.31 33.86 -5.15
CA SER A 192 -10.06 34.40 -6.29
C SER A 192 -9.37 35.61 -6.93
N LEU A 193 -8.55 36.36 -6.19
CA LEU A 193 -7.77 37.50 -6.68
C LEU A 193 -6.60 37.11 -7.58
N LEU A 194 -6.30 35.80 -7.63
CA LEU A 194 -5.18 35.23 -8.38
C LEU A 194 -5.64 34.46 -9.62
N LYS A 195 -6.95 34.50 -9.94
CA LYS A 195 -7.54 33.72 -11.05
C LYS A 195 -6.88 33.97 -12.41
N GLU A 196 -6.43 35.20 -12.65
CA GLU A 196 -5.81 35.63 -13.91
C GLU A 196 -4.27 35.63 -13.82
N GLU A 197 -3.70 35.27 -12.68
CA GLU A 197 -2.25 35.18 -12.49
C GLU A 197 -1.74 33.80 -12.95
N THR A 198 -0.56 33.77 -13.58
CA THR A 198 0.08 32.52 -14.01
C THR A 198 0.95 31.96 -12.90
N PHE A 199 0.69 30.70 -12.50
CA PHE A 199 1.45 29.93 -11.53
C PHE A 199 2.36 28.89 -12.18
#